data_AF-A0A1B8ZDU8-F1
#
_entry.id   AF-A0A1B8ZDU8-F1
#
_cell.length_a   1.000
_cell.length_b   1.000
_cell.length_c   1.000
_cell.angle_alpha   90.00
_cell.angle_beta   90.00
_cell.angle_gamma   90.00
#
_symmetry.space_group_name_H-M   'P 1'
#
loop_
_entity.id
_entity.type
_entity.pdbx_description
1 polymer ?
#
loop_
_entity_poly.entity_id
_entity_poly.type
_entity_poly.pdbx_seq_one_letter_code
_entity_poly.pdbx_strand_id
1 'polypeptide(L)'
;MFITLNCSLSWKDTLLLKIINMSKNIRFFLVFILGFIIYYFFDLFYFKSIQHFIKELFHSKALAHVLAYSVTLIPIIITLKVLFPQKKIFNLLSVDKSIFKGFTLAFTGTLPILIGYIIHFKIAHTINFESLFINTISSAFFEEIIFRAFLIGILFRFTKLGFLSSILFGSLLFAQVHLYQSQNTIELIEIFAITFLGSVFFTWLYFEQDFNIWVAIFLHFFMNLYWEVFNVSENVSGNFYGNLYKLLSIILITGIVVYDKKKKKKPFQVTWKNLFIKTREVQS
;
A
#
# COMPACT_ATOMS: atom_id res chain seq x y z
N MET A 1 1.84 -57.48 -14.45
CA MET A 1 0.41 -57.12 -14.48
C MET A 1 0.24 -55.85 -13.64
N PHE A 2 0.34 -54.68 -14.27
CA PHE A 2 0.17 -53.38 -13.62
C PHE A 2 -1.33 -53.13 -13.45
N ILE A 3 -1.81 -53.08 -12.21
CA ILE A 3 -3.17 -52.60 -11.91
C ILE A 3 -3.08 -51.09 -11.75
N THR A 4 -3.52 -50.36 -12.79
CA THR A 4 -3.80 -48.93 -12.71
C THR A 4 -5.13 -48.73 -11.99
N LEU A 5 -5.09 -48.37 -10.71
CA LEU A 5 -6.27 -47.88 -9.98
C LEU A 5 -6.60 -46.46 -10.45
N ASN A 6 -7.48 -46.38 -11.45
CA ASN A 6 -8.11 -45.14 -11.87
C ASN A 6 -9.20 -44.78 -10.85
N CYS A 7 -8.86 -43.97 -9.85
CA CYS A 7 -9.84 -43.44 -8.90
C CYS A 7 -10.59 -42.27 -9.57
N SER A 8 -11.71 -42.55 -10.25
CA SER A 8 -12.61 -41.51 -10.75
C SER A 8 -13.39 -40.91 -9.57
N LEU A 9 -13.11 -39.65 -9.24
CA LEU A 9 -13.92 -38.91 -8.26
C LEU A 9 -15.37 -38.82 -8.74
N SER A 10 -16.32 -39.15 -7.86
CA SER A 10 -17.74 -39.02 -8.14
C SER A 10 -18.14 -37.55 -8.31
N TRP A 11 -19.17 -37.29 -9.12
CA TRP A 11 -19.76 -35.95 -9.27
C TRP A 11 -20.20 -35.35 -7.93
N LYS A 12 -20.62 -36.20 -6.97
CA LYS A 12 -20.98 -35.77 -5.60
C LYS A 12 -19.76 -35.29 -4.82
N ASP A 13 -18.62 -35.97 -4.92
CA ASP A 13 -17.38 -35.57 -4.25
C ASP A 13 -16.86 -34.26 -4.83
N THR A 14 -16.99 -34.09 -6.15
CA THR A 14 -16.63 -32.85 -6.84
C THR A 14 -17.51 -31.67 -6.40
N LEU A 15 -18.82 -31.90 -6.21
CA LEU A 15 -19.77 -30.89 -5.73
C LEU A 15 -19.50 -30.52 -4.26
N LEU A 16 -19.28 -31.51 -3.39
CA LEU A 16 -18.94 -31.29 -1.98
C LEU A 16 -17.64 -30.49 -1.84
N LEU A 17 -16.60 -30.84 -2.60
CA LEU A 17 -15.34 -30.09 -2.64
C LEU A 17 -15.56 -28.63 -3.10
N LYS A 18 -16.40 -28.41 -4.12
CA LYS A 18 -16.76 -27.05 -4.56
C LYS A 18 -17.47 -26.25 -3.47
N ILE A 19 -18.45 -26.85 -2.78
CA ILE A 19 -19.20 -26.19 -1.69
C ILE A 19 -18.28 -25.86 -0.52
N ILE A 20 -17.45 -26.80 -0.09
CA ILE A 20 -16.46 -26.59 0.98
C ILE A 20 -15.50 -25.46 0.58
N ASN A 21 -15.00 -25.44 -0.65
CA ASN A 21 -14.07 -24.42 -1.11
C ASN A 21 -14.74 -23.03 -1.23
N MET A 22 -15.99 -22.97 -1.68
CA MET A 22 -16.79 -21.73 -1.67
C MET A 22 -16.98 -21.19 -0.25
N SER A 23 -17.30 -22.06 0.72
CA SER A 23 -17.49 -21.66 2.12
C SER A 23 -16.20 -21.07 2.73
N LYS A 24 -15.03 -21.62 2.36
CA LYS A 24 -13.73 -21.09 2.78
C LYS A 24 -13.44 -19.71 2.20
N ASN A 25 -13.71 -19.50 0.92
CA ASN A 25 -13.52 -18.20 0.27
C ASN A 25 -14.45 -17.13 0.86
N ILE A 26 -15.73 -17.45 1.05
CA ILE A 26 -16.68 -16.52 1.67
C ILE A 26 -16.24 -16.17 3.10
N ARG A 27 -15.85 -17.18 3.90
CA ARG A 27 -15.33 -16.96 5.25
C ARG A 27 -14.10 -16.04 5.24
N PHE A 28 -13.18 -16.23 4.29
CA PHE A 28 -12.01 -15.36 4.15
C PHE A 28 -12.41 -13.90 3.96
N PHE A 29 -13.25 -13.62 2.96
CA PHE A 29 -13.69 -12.25 2.67
C PHE A 29 -14.47 -11.64 3.83
N LEU A 30 -15.35 -12.40 4.49
CA LEU A 30 -16.10 -11.92 5.66
C LEU A 30 -15.18 -11.51 6.80
N VAL A 31 -14.22 -12.37 7.18
CA VAL A 31 -13.26 -12.06 8.26
C VAL A 31 -12.37 -10.88 7.86
N PHE A 32 -11.92 -10.84 6.62
CA PHE A 32 -11.09 -9.76 6.10
C PHE A 32 -11.80 -8.40 6.14
N ILE A 33 -13.02 -8.34 5.60
CA ILE A 33 -13.84 -7.11 5.56
C ILE A 33 -14.20 -6.67 6.98
N LEU A 34 -14.68 -7.59 7.82
CA LEU A 34 -15.01 -7.29 9.22
C LEU A 34 -13.79 -6.77 9.98
N GLY A 35 -12.64 -7.41 9.81
CA GLY A 35 -11.38 -6.98 10.41
C GLY A 35 -10.97 -5.57 10.01
N PHE A 36 -11.09 -5.24 8.72
CA PHE A 36 -10.81 -3.89 8.24
C PHE A 36 -11.84 -2.86 8.73
N ILE A 37 -13.12 -3.20 8.80
CA ILE A 37 -14.17 -2.33 9.36
C ILE A 37 -13.89 -2.02 10.83
N ILE A 38 -13.54 -3.03 11.62
CA ILE A 38 -13.18 -2.84 13.04
C ILE A 38 -11.96 -1.93 13.15
N TYR A 39 -10.92 -2.17 12.36
CA TYR A 39 -9.76 -1.28 12.26
C TYR A 39 -10.18 0.17 11.95
N TYR A 40 -10.96 0.37 10.90
CA TYR A 40 -11.32 1.69 10.39
C TYR A 40 -12.09 2.51 11.43
N PHE A 41 -13.10 1.92 12.08
CA PHE A 41 -13.85 2.60 13.12
C PHE A 41 -13.05 2.79 14.41
N PHE A 42 -12.19 1.82 14.76
CA PHE A 42 -11.31 1.98 15.92
C PHE A 42 -10.33 3.15 15.73
N ASP A 43 -9.72 3.25 14.55
CA ASP A 43 -8.85 4.37 14.20
C ASP A 43 -9.64 5.70 14.20
N LEU A 44 -10.77 5.76 13.50
CA LEU A 44 -11.60 6.96 13.37
C LEU A 44 -12.02 7.54 14.73
N PHE A 45 -12.45 6.69 15.67
CA PHE A 45 -12.98 7.15 16.96
C PHE A 45 -11.91 7.31 18.05
N TYR A 46 -10.85 6.49 18.04
CA TYR A 46 -9.91 6.45 19.17
C TYR A 46 -8.53 7.01 18.86
N PHE A 47 -8.10 7.14 17.59
CA PHE A 47 -6.74 7.58 17.25
C PHE A 47 -6.37 8.90 17.92
N LYS A 48 -7.23 9.93 17.80
CA LYS A 48 -6.97 11.27 18.38
C LYS A 48 -6.89 11.22 19.91
N SER A 49 -7.76 10.44 20.56
CA SER A 49 -7.76 10.31 22.01
C SER A 49 -6.49 9.62 22.51
N ILE A 50 -6.07 8.53 21.84
CA ILE A 50 -4.84 7.81 22.17
C ILE A 50 -3.63 8.72 21.93
N GLN A 51 -3.58 9.40 20.78
CA GLN A 51 -2.50 10.33 20.47
C GLN A 51 -2.41 11.45 21.50
N HIS A 52 -3.53 12.04 21.91
CA HIS A 52 -3.54 13.10 22.91
C HIS A 52 -3.00 12.60 24.26
N PHE A 53 -3.51 11.48 24.75
CA PHE A 53 -3.04 10.84 25.99
C PHE A 53 -1.53 10.57 25.98
N ILE A 54 -1.02 9.98 24.90
CA ILE A 54 0.42 9.66 24.78
C ILE A 54 1.25 10.94 24.65
N LYS A 55 0.74 11.97 23.96
CA LYS A 55 1.41 13.26 23.86
C LYS A 55 1.53 13.94 25.23
N GLU A 56 0.51 13.85 26.07
CA GLU A 56 0.57 14.36 27.45
C GLU A 56 1.59 13.61 28.30
N LEU A 57 1.71 12.30 28.11
CA LEU A 57 2.64 11.46 28.86
C LEU A 57 4.12 11.67 28.48
N PHE A 58 4.42 11.83 27.19
CA PHE A 58 5.80 11.87 26.69
C PHE A 58 6.24 13.23 26.14
N HIS A 59 5.34 14.20 26.08
CA HIS A 59 5.58 15.55 25.53
C HIS A 59 6.15 15.58 24.10
N SER A 60 5.95 14.51 23.32
CA SER A 60 6.35 14.44 21.91
C SER A 60 5.16 14.09 21.02
N LYS A 61 4.87 14.96 20.05
CA LYS A 61 3.82 14.73 19.05
C LYS A 61 4.19 13.59 18.11
N ALA A 62 5.47 13.49 17.73
CA ALA A 62 5.96 12.45 16.83
C ALA A 62 5.83 11.05 17.45
N LEU A 63 6.29 10.89 18.69
CA LEU A 63 6.16 9.62 19.42
C LEU A 63 4.68 9.26 19.64
N ALA A 64 3.87 10.24 20.03
CA ALA A 64 2.44 10.05 20.21
C ALA A 64 1.74 9.55 18.95
N HIS A 65 2.12 10.08 17.79
CA HIS A 65 1.58 9.64 16.51
C HIS A 65 1.93 8.17 16.22
N VAL A 66 3.21 7.79 16.34
CA VAL A 66 3.66 6.42 16.06
C VAL A 66 2.99 5.41 16.99
N LEU A 67 2.90 5.73 18.28
CA LEU A 67 2.27 4.84 19.25
C LEU A 67 0.75 4.77 19.05
N ALA A 68 0.08 5.87 18.72
CA ALA A 68 -1.35 5.85 18.41
C ALA A 68 -1.66 4.93 17.23
N TYR A 69 -0.91 5.04 16.12
CA TYR A 69 -1.08 4.12 14.99
C TYR A 69 -0.73 2.67 15.35
N SER A 70 0.32 2.47 16.15
CA SER A 70 0.69 1.12 16.60
C SER A 70 -0.44 0.44 17.37
N VAL A 71 -1.18 1.21 18.18
CA VAL A 71 -2.38 0.74 18.88
C VAL A 71 -3.54 0.53 17.90
N THR A 72 -3.82 1.48 17.01
CA THR A 72 -4.96 1.36 16.09
C THR A 72 -4.77 0.26 15.05
N LEU A 73 -3.53 -0.18 14.78
CA LEU A 73 -3.23 -1.34 13.93
C LEU A 73 -3.57 -2.70 14.54
N ILE A 74 -3.80 -2.81 15.86
CA ILE A 74 -4.04 -4.10 16.53
C ILE A 74 -5.13 -4.96 15.86
N PRO A 75 -6.30 -4.42 15.46
CA PRO A 75 -7.32 -5.19 14.75
C PRO A 75 -6.84 -5.79 13.43
N ILE A 76 -5.96 -5.09 12.68
CA ILE A 76 -5.35 -5.64 11.46
C ILE A 76 -4.47 -6.84 11.79
N ILE A 77 -3.64 -6.74 12.84
CA ILE A 77 -2.75 -7.82 13.28
C ILE A 77 -3.55 -9.05 13.73
N ILE A 78 -4.63 -8.83 14.50
CA ILE A 78 -5.55 -9.90 14.92
C ILE A 78 -6.19 -10.55 13.69
N THR A 79 -6.69 -9.75 12.74
CA THR A 79 -7.30 -10.24 11.50
C THR A 79 -6.35 -11.12 10.71
N LEU A 80 -5.09 -10.69 10.55
CA LEU A 80 -4.06 -11.48 9.88
C LEU A 80 -3.77 -12.80 10.60
N LYS A 81 -3.76 -12.81 11.94
CA LYS A 81 -3.58 -14.05 12.71
C LYS A 81 -4.77 -14.99 12.62
N VAL A 82 -5.99 -14.48 12.57
CA VAL A 82 -7.19 -15.29 12.37
C VAL A 82 -7.21 -15.91 10.97
N LEU A 83 -6.88 -15.13 9.94
CA LEU A 83 -6.84 -15.60 8.55
C LEU A 83 -5.67 -16.55 8.28
N PHE A 84 -4.51 -16.30 8.89
CA PHE A 84 -3.28 -17.05 8.65
C PHE A 84 -2.53 -17.41 9.96
N PRO A 85 -3.07 -18.34 10.78
CA PRO A 85 -2.52 -18.64 12.10
C PRO A 85 -1.04 -19.04 12.08
N GLN A 86 -0.64 -19.81 11.06
CA GLN A 86 0.70 -20.37 10.92
C GLN A 86 1.72 -19.40 10.28
N LYS A 87 1.28 -18.31 9.63
CA LYS A 87 2.20 -17.38 8.96
C LYS A 87 2.69 -16.31 9.94
N LYS A 88 3.94 -15.90 9.75
CA LYS A 88 4.53 -14.76 10.48
C LYS A 88 3.93 -13.46 9.97
N ILE A 89 3.58 -12.56 10.88
CA ILE A 89 2.99 -11.25 10.53
C ILE A 89 3.95 -10.43 9.68
N PHE A 90 5.26 -10.47 9.98
CA PHE A 90 6.27 -9.78 9.20
C PHE A 90 6.24 -10.17 7.71
N ASN A 91 6.05 -11.47 7.41
CA ASN A 91 5.94 -11.97 6.04
C ASN A 91 4.62 -11.56 5.38
N LEU A 92 3.52 -11.59 6.14
CA LEU A 92 2.20 -11.16 5.67
C LEU A 92 2.18 -9.66 5.35
N LEU A 93 2.92 -8.84 6.10
CA LEU A 93 3.05 -7.41 5.84
C LEU A 93 4.25 -7.06 4.95
N SER A 94 4.99 -8.07 4.47
CA SER A 94 6.14 -7.92 3.58
C SER A 94 7.29 -7.06 4.14
N VAL A 95 7.34 -6.85 5.45
CA VAL A 95 8.40 -6.06 6.10
C VAL A 95 9.69 -6.86 6.26
N ASP A 96 9.65 -8.18 6.02
CA ASP A 96 10.82 -9.08 5.92
C ASP A 96 11.65 -8.86 4.64
N LYS A 97 11.14 -8.08 3.68
CA LYS A 97 11.82 -7.84 2.39
C LYS A 97 13.00 -6.86 2.54
N SER A 98 13.83 -6.80 1.49
CA SER A 98 15.06 -6.00 1.50
C SER A 98 14.77 -4.49 1.57
N ILE A 99 15.10 -3.89 2.72
CA ILE A 99 15.08 -2.44 2.97
C ILE A 99 15.96 -1.71 1.95
N PHE A 100 17.20 -2.17 1.77
CA PHE A 100 18.16 -1.54 0.88
C PHE A 100 17.70 -1.50 -0.58
N LYS A 101 17.11 -2.60 -1.08
CA LYS A 101 16.50 -2.64 -2.42
C LYS A 101 15.34 -1.64 -2.54
N GLY A 102 14.52 -1.53 -1.50
CA GLY A 102 13.43 -0.56 -1.43
C GLY A 102 13.93 0.88 -1.50
N PHE A 103 14.87 1.22 -0.63
CA PHE A 103 15.48 2.53 -0.53
C PHE A 103 16.13 2.95 -1.85
N THR A 104 17.01 2.11 -2.40
CA THR A 104 17.79 2.44 -3.61
C THR A 104 16.89 2.68 -4.82
N LEU A 105 15.89 1.83 -5.04
CA LEU A 105 14.95 2.01 -6.15
C LEU A 105 14.11 3.28 -5.98
N ALA A 106 13.57 3.51 -4.78
CA ALA A 106 12.73 4.68 -4.51
C ALA A 106 13.53 5.99 -4.59
N PHE A 107 14.73 6.04 -4.00
CA PHE A 107 15.60 7.20 -4.06
C PHE A 107 15.98 7.54 -5.51
N THR A 108 16.44 6.53 -6.27
CA THR A 108 16.81 6.73 -7.68
C THR A 108 15.61 7.16 -8.51
N GLY A 109 14.45 6.53 -8.31
CA GLY A 109 13.22 6.83 -9.02
C GLY A 109 12.67 8.24 -8.74
N THR A 110 12.99 8.82 -7.58
CA THR A 110 12.53 10.15 -7.14
C THR A 110 13.55 11.26 -7.37
N LEU A 111 14.70 10.97 -7.98
CA LEU A 111 15.68 12.01 -8.37
C LEU A 111 15.08 13.11 -9.27
N PRO A 112 14.18 12.82 -10.24
CA PRO A 112 13.55 13.88 -11.01
C PRO A 112 12.74 14.86 -10.14
N ILE A 113 12.04 14.37 -9.11
CA ILE A 113 11.37 15.23 -8.12
C ILE A 113 12.39 16.09 -7.38
N LEU A 114 13.43 15.47 -6.80
CA LEU A 114 14.43 16.20 -6.02
C LEU A 114 15.11 17.30 -6.86
N ILE A 115 15.63 16.94 -8.03
CA ILE A 115 16.32 17.87 -8.93
C ILE A 115 15.36 18.97 -9.40
N GLY A 116 14.15 18.57 -9.82
CA GLY A 116 13.16 19.51 -10.30
C GLY A 116 12.73 20.52 -9.25
N TYR A 117 12.59 20.06 -8.00
CA TYR A 117 12.13 20.91 -6.90
C TYR A 117 13.21 21.87 -6.41
N ILE A 118 14.49 21.46 -6.42
CA ILE A 118 15.62 22.36 -6.17
C ILE A 118 15.62 23.54 -7.16
N ILE A 119 15.24 23.31 -8.42
CA ILE A 119 15.27 24.34 -9.46
C ILE A 119 14.06 25.28 -9.36
N HIS A 120 12.86 24.76 -9.08
CA HIS A 120 11.61 25.51 -9.24
C HIS A 120 10.96 26.00 -7.94
N PHE A 121 11.38 25.49 -6.79
CA PHE A 121 10.74 25.80 -5.51
C PHE A 121 11.73 26.32 -4.47
N LYS A 122 11.21 27.02 -3.47
CA LYS A 122 11.98 27.54 -2.35
C LYS A 122 12.02 26.53 -1.22
N ILE A 123 13.15 26.44 -0.55
CA ILE A 123 13.25 25.66 0.69
C ILE A 123 12.35 26.31 1.75
N ALA A 124 11.62 25.48 2.50
CA ALA A 124 10.78 25.91 3.60
C ALA A 124 11.59 26.72 4.62
N HIS A 125 11.10 27.93 4.94
CA HIS A 125 11.79 28.85 5.85
C HIS A 125 11.92 28.30 7.28
N THR A 126 10.97 27.47 7.70
CA THR A 126 10.95 26.83 9.02
C THR A 126 10.50 25.39 8.88
N ILE A 127 11.29 24.46 9.42
CA ILE A 127 10.98 23.04 9.43
C ILE A 127 10.73 22.61 10.88
N ASN A 128 9.48 22.28 11.21
CA ASN A 128 9.17 21.64 12.48
C ASN A 128 9.49 20.14 12.37
N PHE A 129 10.48 19.67 13.13
CA PHE A 129 10.93 18.28 13.05
C PHE A 129 9.84 17.26 13.37
N GLU A 130 8.98 17.52 14.37
CA GLU A 130 7.91 16.58 14.71
C GLU A 130 6.86 16.48 13.60
N SER A 131 6.44 17.61 13.04
CA SER A 131 5.51 17.62 11.90
C SER A 131 6.13 17.00 10.66
N LEU A 132 7.41 17.28 10.37
CA LEU A 132 8.12 16.67 9.25
C LEU A 132 8.19 15.15 9.41
N PHE A 133 8.58 14.66 10.59
CA PHE A 133 8.63 13.23 10.88
C PHE A 133 7.26 12.57 10.67
N ILE A 134 6.20 13.20 11.19
CA ILE A 134 4.83 12.74 11.07
C ILE A 134 4.40 12.64 9.60
N ASN A 135 4.59 13.72 8.84
CA ASN A 135 4.11 13.85 7.47
C ASN A 135 4.94 13.05 6.45
N THR A 136 6.15 12.63 6.82
CA THR A 136 7.07 11.94 5.89
C THR A 136 7.32 10.49 6.29
N ILE A 137 7.74 10.20 7.52
CA ILE A 137 8.16 8.86 7.94
C ILE A 137 6.96 8.09 8.50
N SER A 138 6.24 8.68 9.45
CA SER A 138 5.14 8.01 10.13
C SER A 138 3.99 7.70 9.17
N SER A 139 3.50 8.71 8.43
CA SER A 139 2.43 8.54 7.44
C SER A 139 2.80 7.50 6.38
N ALA A 140 3.98 7.63 5.76
CA ALA A 140 4.46 6.69 4.75
C ALA A 140 4.54 5.26 5.29
N PHE A 141 5.03 5.06 6.51
CA PHE A 141 5.12 3.71 7.06
C PHE A 141 3.74 3.09 7.29
N PHE A 142 2.87 3.78 8.04
CA PHE A 142 1.58 3.22 8.44
C PHE A 142 0.62 3.07 7.27
N GLU A 143 0.48 4.09 6.42
CA GLU A 143 -0.43 4.03 5.29
C GLU A 143 -0.06 2.92 4.30
N GLU A 144 1.23 2.71 4.03
CA GLU A 144 1.68 1.64 3.14
C GLU A 144 1.41 0.25 3.75
N ILE A 145 1.58 0.09 5.06
CA ILE A 145 1.22 -1.16 5.75
C ILE A 145 -0.28 -1.43 5.66
N ILE A 146 -1.12 -0.43 5.91
CA ILE A 146 -2.58 -0.55 5.93
C ILE A 146 -3.13 -0.81 4.53
N PHE A 147 -2.80 0.05 3.57
CA PHE A 147 -3.43 0.02 2.26
C PHE A 147 -2.71 -0.92 1.29
N ARG A 148 -1.38 -0.88 1.23
CA ARG A 148 -0.61 -1.63 0.23
C ARG A 148 -0.34 -3.05 0.70
N ALA A 149 0.20 -3.25 1.90
CA ALA A 149 0.52 -4.59 2.40
C ALA A 149 -0.74 -5.38 2.82
N PHE A 150 -1.59 -4.78 3.65
CA PHE A 150 -2.81 -5.42 4.15
C PHE A 150 -3.95 -5.36 3.13
N LEU A 151 -4.56 -4.19 2.90
CA LEU A 151 -5.84 -4.08 2.21
C LEU A 151 -5.79 -4.63 0.77
N ILE A 152 -4.74 -4.27 0.02
CA ILE A 152 -4.57 -4.69 -1.37
C ILE A 152 -3.70 -5.96 -1.46
N GLY A 153 -2.57 -5.98 -0.77
CA GLY A 153 -1.57 -7.05 -0.86
C GLY A 153 -2.06 -8.40 -0.34
N ILE A 154 -2.92 -8.43 0.69
CA ILE A 154 -3.50 -9.69 1.17
C ILE A 154 -4.52 -10.23 0.18
N LEU A 155 -5.39 -9.37 -0.35
CA LEU A 155 -6.36 -9.77 -1.39
C LEU A 155 -5.64 -10.34 -2.62
N PHE A 156 -4.64 -9.64 -3.14
CA PHE A 156 -3.95 -10.10 -4.34
C PHE A 156 -3.13 -11.36 -4.09
N ARG A 157 -2.43 -11.52 -2.96
CA ARG A 157 -1.56 -12.70 -2.77
C ARG A 157 -2.33 -13.97 -2.42
N PHE A 158 -3.34 -13.86 -1.58
CA PHE A 158 -4.00 -14.98 -0.91
C PHE A 158 -5.40 -15.29 -1.46
N THR A 159 -5.82 -14.60 -2.52
CA THR A 159 -7.05 -14.94 -3.25
C THR A 159 -6.77 -15.11 -4.74
N LYS A 160 -7.83 -15.44 -5.50
CA LYS A 160 -7.79 -15.49 -6.97
C LYS A 160 -8.13 -14.15 -7.62
N LEU A 161 -8.32 -13.07 -6.87
CA LEU A 161 -8.56 -11.75 -7.45
C LEU A 161 -7.35 -11.28 -8.26
N GLY A 162 -7.60 -10.75 -9.45
CA GLY A 162 -6.60 -10.14 -10.30
C GLY A 162 -6.15 -8.77 -9.79
N PHE A 163 -5.30 -8.11 -10.56
CA PHE A 163 -4.76 -6.79 -10.21
C PHE A 163 -5.87 -5.77 -9.96
N LEU A 164 -6.70 -5.46 -10.96
CA LEU A 164 -7.76 -4.46 -10.85
C LEU A 164 -8.77 -4.80 -9.76
N SER A 165 -9.18 -6.07 -9.68
CA SER A 165 -10.14 -6.52 -8.66
C SER A 165 -9.59 -6.43 -7.24
N SER A 166 -8.26 -6.52 -7.04
CA SER A 166 -7.65 -6.39 -5.73
C SER A 166 -7.40 -4.94 -5.34
N ILE A 167 -7.05 -4.07 -6.30
CA ILE A 167 -6.69 -2.68 -6.00
C ILE A 167 -7.89 -1.75 -5.88
N LEU A 168 -9.00 -2.03 -6.56
CA LEU A 168 -10.08 -1.05 -6.75
C LEU A 168 -10.60 -0.49 -5.43
N PHE A 169 -11.02 -1.37 -4.51
CA PHE A 169 -11.56 -0.94 -3.23
C PHE A 169 -10.50 -0.20 -2.38
N GLY A 170 -9.28 -0.73 -2.32
CA GLY A 170 -8.21 -0.11 -1.54
C GLY A 170 -7.79 1.26 -2.06
N SER A 171 -7.66 1.43 -3.38
CA SER A 171 -7.32 2.71 -4.00
C SER A 171 -8.45 3.72 -3.91
N LEU A 172 -9.72 3.30 -4.00
CA LEU A 172 -10.87 4.18 -3.81
C LEU A 172 -10.92 4.73 -2.38
N LEU A 173 -10.75 3.86 -1.38
CA LEU A 173 -10.70 4.29 0.02
C LEU A 173 -9.48 5.20 0.28
N PHE A 174 -8.33 4.87 -0.29
CA PHE A 174 -7.13 5.69 -0.15
C PHE A 174 -7.34 7.10 -0.71
N ALA A 175 -7.94 7.23 -1.90
CA ALA A 175 -8.28 8.53 -2.48
C ALA A 175 -9.34 9.27 -1.65
N GLN A 176 -10.36 8.57 -1.16
CA GLN A 176 -11.43 9.14 -0.33
C GLN A 176 -10.88 9.78 0.95
N VAL A 177 -9.97 9.10 1.66
CA VAL A 177 -9.42 9.65 2.92
C VAL A 177 -8.52 10.87 2.72
N HIS A 178 -8.23 11.27 1.48
CA HIS A 178 -7.47 12.48 1.16
C HIS A 178 -8.35 13.68 0.76
N LEU A 179 -9.66 13.48 0.60
CA LEU A 179 -10.58 14.56 0.23
C LEU A 179 -10.70 15.66 1.29
N TYR A 180 -10.21 15.46 2.52
CA TYR A 180 -10.17 16.52 3.53
C TYR A 180 -9.22 17.67 3.19
N GLN A 181 -8.34 17.49 2.20
CA GLN A 181 -7.30 18.46 1.85
C GLN A 181 -7.80 19.72 1.11
N SER A 182 -9.07 19.75 0.67
CA SER A 182 -9.66 20.93 0.06
C SER A 182 -11.16 21.00 0.32
N GLN A 183 -11.76 22.15 0.04
CA GLN A 183 -13.22 22.34 -0.05
C GLN A 183 -13.63 22.76 -1.47
N ASN A 184 -12.68 22.97 -2.38
CA ASN A 184 -12.93 23.33 -3.77
C ASN A 184 -13.20 22.07 -4.60
N THR A 185 -14.34 22.02 -5.29
CA THR A 185 -14.77 20.85 -6.08
C THR A 185 -13.76 20.41 -7.14
N ILE A 186 -13.11 21.36 -7.83
CA ILE A 186 -12.13 21.04 -8.87
C ILE A 186 -10.88 20.43 -8.23
N GLU A 187 -10.35 21.06 -7.19
CA GLU A 187 -9.20 20.53 -6.45
C GLU A 187 -9.51 19.16 -5.85
N LEU A 188 -10.73 18.92 -5.35
CA LEU A 188 -11.15 17.62 -4.84
C LEU A 188 -11.12 16.53 -5.91
N ILE A 189 -11.54 16.84 -7.14
CA ILE A 189 -11.45 15.91 -8.28
C ILE A 189 -9.99 15.61 -8.59
N GLU A 190 -9.12 16.62 -8.58
CA GLU A 190 -7.68 16.45 -8.82
C GLU A 190 -7.00 15.62 -7.71
N ILE A 191 -7.27 15.95 -6.45
CA ILE A 191 -6.79 15.22 -5.26
C ILE A 191 -7.22 13.75 -5.35
N PHE A 192 -8.49 13.50 -5.68
CA PHE A 192 -9.00 12.15 -5.85
C PHE A 192 -8.26 11.42 -6.97
N ALA A 193 -8.18 12.02 -8.15
CA ALA A 193 -7.58 11.39 -9.33
C ALA A 193 -6.09 11.09 -9.13
N ILE A 194 -5.32 12.07 -8.65
CA ILE A 194 -3.87 11.92 -8.41
C ILE A 194 -3.62 10.87 -7.33
N THR A 195 -4.37 10.90 -6.23
CA THR A 195 -4.20 9.94 -5.12
C THR A 195 -4.64 8.52 -5.54
N PHE A 196 -5.75 8.39 -6.28
CA PHE A 196 -6.21 7.11 -6.80
C PHE A 196 -5.20 6.49 -7.76
N LEU A 197 -4.74 7.25 -8.76
CA LEU A 197 -3.75 6.79 -9.73
C LEU A 197 -2.39 6.53 -9.06
N GLY A 198 -2.02 7.35 -8.08
CA GLY A 198 -0.86 7.13 -7.22
C GLY A 198 -0.94 5.79 -6.49
N SER A 199 -2.08 5.47 -5.86
CA SER A 199 -2.29 4.17 -5.19
C SER A 199 -2.18 2.98 -6.16
N VAL A 200 -2.76 3.11 -7.36
CA VAL A 200 -2.64 2.09 -8.42
C VAL A 200 -1.17 1.88 -8.79
N PHE A 201 -0.42 2.97 -8.98
CA PHE A 201 0.99 2.93 -9.34
C PHE A 201 1.88 2.34 -8.22
N PHE A 202 1.69 2.79 -6.99
CA PHE A 202 2.40 2.27 -5.81
C PHE A 202 2.15 0.77 -5.64
N THR A 203 0.91 0.33 -5.85
CA THR A 203 0.59 -1.10 -5.82
C THR A 203 1.29 -1.87 -6.94
N TRP A 204 1.29 -1.35 -8.16
CA TRP A 204 2.00 -1.98 -9.27
C TRP A 204 3.49 -2.14 -8.95
N LEU A 205 4.15 -1.09 -8.45
CA LEU A 205 5.54 -1.15 -8.01
C LEU A 205 5.76 -2.18 -6.89
N TYR A 206 4.90 -2.16 -5.88
CA TYR A 206 4.93 -3.13 -4.77
C TYR A 206 4.88 -4.56 -5.30
N PHE A 207 3.95 -4.87 -6.22
CA PHE A 207 3.83 -6.22 -6.80
C PHE A 207 5.03 -6.57 -7.67
N GLU A 208 5.42 -5.69 -8.59
CA GLU A 208 6.51 -5.98 -9.53
C GLU A 208 7.89 -6.10 -8.85
N GLN A 209 8.02 -5.55 -7.64
CA GLN A 209 9.20 -5.70 -6.79
C GLN A 209 9.13 -6.88 -5.82
N ASP A 210 8.38 -7.93 -6.19
CA ASP A 210 8.24 -9.17 -5.43
C ASP A 210 7.61 -8.93 -4.05
N PHE A 211 6.60 -8.06 -4.00
CA PHE A 211 5.91 -7.63 -2.77
C PHE A 211 6.85 -7.00 -1.75
N ASN A 212 7.83 -6.21 -2.19
CA ASN A 212 8.71 -5.46 -1.28
C ASN A 212 8.04 -4.16 -0.83
N ILE A 213 7.48 -4.15 0.39
CA ILE A 213 6.76 -2.99 0.92
C ILE A 213 7.66 -1.76 1.12
N TRP A 214 8.97 -1.98 1.35
CA TRP A 214 9.93 -0.90 1.52
C TRP A 214 10.06 -0.02 0.29
N VAL A 215 9.80 -0.56 -0.92
CA VAL A 215 9.76 0.25 -2.15
C VAL A 215 8.68 1.32 -2.04
N ALA A 216 7.49 0.93 -1.59
CA ALA A 216 6.34 1.82 -1.49
C ALA A 216 6.50 2.81 -0.31
N ILE A 217 6.99 2.33 0.84
CA ILE A 217 7.32 3.17 2.01
C ILE A 217 8.33 4.25 1.65
N PHE A 218 9.48 3.89 1.05
CA PHE A 218 10.49 4.88 0.70
C PHE A 218 10.04 5.80 -0.42
N LEU A 219 9.27 5.31 -1.39
CA LEU A 219 8.72 6.16 -2.45
C LEU A 219 7.79 7.22 -1.86
N HIS A 220 6.87 6.82 -0.99
CA HIS A 220 5.98 7.74 -0.26
C HIS A 220 6.80 8.74 0.56
N PHE A 221 7.71 8.23 1.38
CA PHE A 221 8.57 9.04 2.25
C PHE A 221 9.32 10.12 1.46
N PHE A 222 10.01 9.76 0.37
CA PHE A 222 10.76 10.73 -0.43
C PHE A 222 9.85 11.75 -1.11
N MET A 223 8.70 11.32 -1.64
CA MET A 223 7.74 12.24 -2.24
C MET A 223 7.25 13.28 -1.22
N ASN A 224 6.87 12.85 -0.01
CA ASN A 224 6.42 13.78 1.03
C ASN A 224 7.57 14.63 1.58
N LEU A 225 8.76 14.04 1.76
CA LEU A 225 9.93 14.76 2.24
C LEU A 225 10.27 15.91 1.30
N TYR A 226 10.35 15.65 0.00
CA TYR A 226 10.65 16.69 -0.97
C TYR A 226 9.52 17.71 -1.05
N TRP A 227 8.27 17.27 -0.94
CA TRP A 227 7.11 18.16 -0.91
C TRP A 227 7.18 19.19 0.23
N GLU A 228 7.46 18.71 1.45
CA GLU A 228 7.53 19.51 2.67
C GLU A 228 8.78 20.41 2.67
N VAL A 229 9.95 19.87 2.31
CA VAL A 229 11.22 20.62 2.29
C VAL A 229 11.18 21.76 1.29
N PHE A 230 10.55 21.56 0.13
CA PHE A 230 10.47 22.57 -0.93
C PHE A 230 9.15 23.36 -0.94
N ASN A 231 8.29 23.22 0.08
CA ASN A 231 7.02 23.94 0.22
C ASN A 231 6.23 24.08 -1.10
N VAL A 232 5.96 22.94 -1.74
CA VAL A 232 5.54 22.89 -3.15
C VAL A 232 4.11 23.42 -3.35
N SER A 233 3.17 22.98 -2.53
CA SER A 233 1.76 23.42 -2.52
C SER A 233 1.08 22.93 -1.24
N GLU A 234 -0.09 23.49 -0.93
CA GLU A 234 -0.88 23.21 0.27
C GLU A 234 -1.53 21.81 0.26
N ASN A 235 -1.81 21.25 -0.92
CA ASN A 235 -2.46 19.93 -1.05
C ASN A 235 -1.91 19.12 -2.23
N VAL A 236 -2.27 17.83 -2.30
CA VAL A 236 -1.67 16.90 -3.28
C VAL A 236 -1.96 17.23 -4.74
N SER A 237 -2.98 18.05 -5.06
CA SER A 237 -3.25 18.49 -6.44
C SER A 237 -2.05 19.23 -7.01
N GLY A 238 -1.34 19.96 -6.15
CA GLY A 238 -0.07 20.56 -6.47
C GLY A 238 -0.15 21.73 -7.44
N ASN A 239 0.90 21.84 -8.24
CA ASN A 239 1.00 22.81 -9.31
C ASN A 239 1.67 22.14 -10.51
N PHE A 240 1.80 22.88 -11.61
CA PHE A 240 2.35 22.35 -12.86
C PHE A 240 3.72 21.69 -12.69
N TYR A 241 4.70 22.38 -12.12
CA TYR A 241 6.05 21.83 -11.92
C TYR A 241 6.06 20.69 -10.91
N GLY A 242 5.26 20.80 -9.84
CA GLY A 242 5.04 19.76 -8.85
C GLY A 242 4.66 18.43 -9.49
N ASN A 243 3.69 18.46 -10.41
CA ASN A 243 3.18 17.28 -11.10
C ASN A 243 4.05 16.82 -12.27
N LEU A 244 4.69 17.75 -12.99
CA LEU A 244 5.65 17.41 -14.05
C LEU A 244 6.76 16.49 -13.55
N TYR A 245 7.38 16.83 -12.42
CA TYR A 245 8.48 16.02 -11.89
C TYR A 245 8.02 14.71 -11.24
N LYS A 246 6.79 14.67 -10.70
CA LYS A 246 6.13 13.41 -10.31
C LYS A 246 5.97 12.49 -11.53
N LEU A 247 5.48 13.01 -12.65
CA LEU A 247 5.32 12.24 -13.90
C LEU A 247 6.67 11.73 -14.43
N LEU A 248 7.72 12.56 -14.42
CA LEU A 248 9.07 12.13 -14.82
C LEU A 248 9.62 11.03 -13.91
N SER A 249 9.36 11.11 -12.61
CA SER A 249 9.75 10.07 -11.65
C SER A 249 9.00 8.76 -11.90
N ILE A 250 7.70 8.82 -12.21
CA ILE A 250 6.89 7.66 -12.61
C ILE A 250 7.47 6.99 -13.85
N ILE A 251 7.84 7.76 -14.88
CA ILE A 251 8.45 7.24 -16.11
C ILE A 251 9.79 6.58 -15.80
N LEU A 252 10.65 7.23 -15.02
CA LEU A 252 11.98 6.73 -14.66
C LEU A 252 11.89 5.40 -13.91
N ILE A 253 11.12 5.36 -12.81
CA ILE A 253 11.03 4.14 -11.99
C ILE A 253 10.35 3.00 -12.77
N THR A 254 9.34 3.28 -13.60
CA THR A 254 8.75 2.28 -14.50
C THR A 254 9.79 1.73 -15.46
N GLY A 255 10.60 2.60 -16.08
CA GLY A 255 11.69 2.21 -16.95
C GLY A 255 12.72 1.32 -16.25
N ILE A 256 13.14 1.68 -15.03
CA ILE A 256 14.08 0.89 -14.21
C ILE A 256 13.51 -0.50 -13.93
N VAL A 257 12.25 -0.59 -13.47
CA VAL A 257 11.60 -1.87 -13.17
C VAL A 257 11.49 -2.74 -14.42
N VAL A 258 11.00 -2.18 -15.53
CA VAL A 258 10.84 -2.92 -16.79
C VAL A 258 12.19 -3.40 -17.32
N TYR A 259 13.22 -2.54 -17.29
CA TYR A 259 14.57 -2.89 -17.71
C TYR A 259 15.15 -4.02 -16.84
N ASP A 260 15.07 -3.92 -15.51
CA ASP A 260 15.60 -4.94 -14.60
C ASP A 260 14.91 -6.29 -14.82
N LYS A 261 13.59 -6.30 -14.98
CA LYS A 261 12.83 -7.54 -15.24
C LYS A 261 13.19 -8.17 -16.58
N LYS A 262 13.32 -7.37 -17.64
CA LYS A 262 13.77 -7.86 -18.96
C LYS A 262 15.19 -8.42 -18.90
N LYS A 263 16.12 -7.69 -18.29
CA LYS A 263 17.54 -8.10 -18.13
C LYS A 263 17.66 -9.41 -17.37
N LYS A 264 16.87 -9.60 -16.30
CA LYS A 264 16.87 -10.81 -15.48
C LYS A 264 15.92 -11.91 -15.97
N LYS A 265 15.23 -11.71 -17.11
CA LYS A 265 14.20 -12.62 -17.65
C LYS A 265 13.14 -13.00 -16.60
N LYS A 266 12.80 -12.08 -15.70
CA LYS A 266 11.77 -12.29 -14.66
C LYS A 266 10.38 -11.98 -15.21
N PRO A 267 9.36 -12.83 -14.97
CA PRO A 267 8.00 -12.55 -15.39
C PRO A 267 7.41 -11.38 -14.60
N PHE A 268 6.51 -10.63 -15.24
CA PHE A 268 5.70 -9.60 -14.57
C PHE A 268 4.65 -10.26 -13.67
N GLN A 269 4.41 -9.67 -12.51
CA GLN A 269 3.36 -10.13 -11.60
C GLN A 269 1.98 -9.71 -12.10
N VAL A 270 1.90 -8.55 -12.74
CA VAL A 270 0.70 -8.00 -13.37
C VAL A 270 0.80 -8.16 -14.88
N THR A 271 -0.18 -8.84 -15.46
CA THR A 271 -0.30 -9.10 -16.89
C THR A 271 -1.76 -8.96 -17.32
N TRP A 272 -2.01 -8.78 -18.62
CA TRP A 272 -3.38 -8.76 -19.15
C TRP A 272 -4.21 -10.00 -18.77
N LYS A 273 -3.56 -11.16 -18.63
CA LYS A 273 -4.21 -12.43 -18.27
C LYS A 273 -4.70 -12.48 -16.83
N ASN A 274 -4.25 -11.57 -15.96
CA ASN A 274 -4.53 -11.60 -14.53
C ASN A 274 -5.07 -10.28 -13.97
N LEU A 275 -5.68 -9.45 -14.82
CA LEU A 275 -6.28 -8.17 -14.40
C LEU A 275 -7.48 -8.34 -13.47
N PHE A 276 -8.37 -9.28 -13.74
CA PHE A 276 -9.59 -9.47 -12.95
C PHE A 276 -9.56 -10.75 -12.11
N ILE A 277 -9.08 -11.86 -12.67
CA ILE A 277 -9.00 -13.14 -11.97
C ILE A 277 -7.67 -13.81 -12.33
N LYS A 278 -6.99 -14.37 -11.33
CA LYS A 278 -5.78 -15.18 -11.47
C LYS A 278 -6.14 -16.66 -11.54
N THR A 279 -5.36 -17.42 -12.30
CA THR A 279 -5.48 -18.89 -12.35
C THR A 279 -5.05 -19.55 -11.04
N ARG A 280 -4.11 -18.92 -10.31
CA ARG A 280 -3.58 -19.40 -9.02
C ARG A 280 -3.30 -18.23 -8.06
N GLU A 281 -3.24 -18.55 -6.79
CA GLU A 281 -2.68 -17.68 -5.77
C GLU A 281 -1.18 -17.48 -6.02
N VAL A 282 -0.63 -16.35 -5.56
CA VAL A 282 0.75 -15.93 -5.90
C VAL A 282 1.73 -16.16 -4.73
N GLN A 283 1.22 -16.61 -3.58
CA GLN A 283 1.89 -16.53 -2.27
C GLN A 283 3.40 -16.81 -2.29
N SER A 284 4.18 -15.78 -1.95
CA SER A 284 5.63 -15.78 -1.69
C SER A 284 5.96 -16.21 -0.27
#